data_AF-A0A969W3X4-F1
#
_entry.id   AF-A0A969W3X4-F1
#
_cell.length_a   1.000
_cell.length_b   1.000
_cell.length_c   1.000
_cell.angle_alpha   90.00
_cell.angle_beta   90.00
_cell.angle_gamma   90.00
#
_symmetry.space_group_name_H-M   'P 1'
#
loop_
_entity.id
_entity.type
_entity.pdbx_description
1 polymer ?
#
loop_
_entity_poly.entity_id
_entity_poly.type
_entity_poly.pdbx_seq_one_letter_code
_entity_poly.pdbx_strand_id
1 'polypeptide(L)'
;MFWIGLIRPSQVGQPIDFSWDSSGLASGWTVENQARTGAQGSIYSLKVERPFNAQQLTISGQMPQDSEPELGATAVSDPSAHFLKLLTAELIAQGIQIDSPSSPIDPASQEKLGLPTVELATVSSPTIAELVRTTNKDSNNLYAELLLRQLGWRSPQKIRRKMPKRMQAKWVSRS
;
A
#
# COMPACT_ATOMS: atom_id res chain seq x y z
N MET A 1 5.00 0.59 -0.89
CA MET A 1 5.06 -0.85 -0.62
C MET A 1 5.01 -0.98 0.88
N PHE A 2 3.95 -1.56 1.45
CA PHE A 2 3.88 -1.76 2.90
C PHE A 2 4.44 -3.15 3.19
N TRP A 3 5.41 -3.20 4.09
CA TRP A 3 6.06 -4.43 4.54
C TRP A 3 5.07 -5.18 5.44
N ILE A 4 4.84 -6.46 5.17
CA ILE A 4 3.89 -7.27 5.95
C ILE A 4 4.54 -8.43 6.70
N GLY A 5 5.71 -8.90 6.25
CA GLY A 5 6.38 -10.02 6.90
C GLY A 5 7.64 -10.47 6.20
N LEU A 6 8.32 -11.44 6.81
CA LEU A 6 9.54 -12.07 6.32
C LEU A 6 9.24 -13.46 5.76
N ILE A 7 9.73 -13.73 4.55
CA ILE A 7 9.68 -15.01 3.85
C ILE A 7 11.10 -15.58 3.82
N ARG A 8 11.28 -16.85 4.19
CA ARG A 8 12.61 -17.49 4.19
C ARG A 8 12.53 -18.97 3.82
N PRO A 9 13.57 -19.53 3.16
CA PRO A 9 13.60 -20.95 2.89
C PRO A 9 13.71 -21.76 4.19
N SER A 10 13.14 -22.96 4.16
CA SER A 10 13.16 -23.93 5.25
C SER A 10 14.04 -25.14 4.86
N GLN A 11 13.53 -26.38 5.01
CA GLN A 11 14.17 -27.58 4.49
C GLN A 11 13.72 -27.85 3.06
N VAL A 12 14.62 -28.39 2.22
CA VAL A 12 14.30 -28.75 0.83
C VAL A 12 13.06 -29.65 0.77
N GLY A 13 12.10 -29.26 -0.06
CA GLY A 13 10.82 -29.95 -0.24
C GLY A 13 9.72 -29.54 0.74
N GLN A 14 10.05 -28.82 1.83
CA GLN A 14 9.08 -28.31 2.79
C GLN A 14 8.48 -26.96 2.34
N PRO A 15 7.32 -26.56 2.91
CA PRO A 15 6.80 -25.22 2.72
C PRO A 15 7.81 -24.16 3.18
N ILE A 16 7.81 -23.02 2.49
CA ILE A 16 8.62 -21.86 2.87
C ILE A 16 8.12 -21.30 4.20
N ASP A 17 8.99 -20.75 5.04
CA ASP A 17 8.58 -20.09 6.27
C ASP A 17 8.09 -18.66 5.97
N PHE A 18 6.93 -18.28 6.54
CA PHE A 18 6.44 -16.91 6.56
C PHE A 18 6.17 -16.46 7.98
N SER A 19 6.57 -15.23 8.31
CA SER A 19 6.30 -14.60 9.60
C SER A 19 5.87 -13.16 9.40
N TRP A 20 4.85 -12.72 10.15
CA TRP A 20 4.44 -11.32 10.17
C TRP A 20 5.46 -10.47 10.91
N ASP A 21 5.68 -9.24 10.44
CA ASP A 21 6.62 -8.30 11.08
C ASP A 21 6.12 -7.84 12.48
N SER A 22 4.80 -7.81 12.66
CA SER A 22 4.19 -7.64 13.98
C SER A 22 2.86 -8.38 14.08
N SER A 23 2.50 -8.81 15.30
CA SER A 23 1.23 -9.48 15.59
C SER A 23 0.00 -8.62 15.24
N GLY A 24 0.14 -7.29 15.29
CA GLY A 24 -0.89 -6.33 14.89
C GLY A 24 -1.24 -6.39 13.39
N LEU A 25 -0.27 -6.75 12.54
CA LEU A 25 -0.46 -6.93 11.10
C LEU A 25 -1.14 -8.26 10.77
N ALA A 26 -0.92 -9.30 11.57
CA ALA A 26 -1.54 -10.62 11.39
C ALA A 26 -3.05 -10.61 11.62
N SER A 27 -3.55 -9.70 12.46
CA SER A 27 -4.96 -9.67 12.85
C SER A 27 -5.88 -9.37 11.66
N GLY A 28 -6.76 -10.31 11.34
CA GLY A 28 -7.70 -10.26 10.22
C GLY A 28 -7.18 -10.86 8.91
N TRP A 29 -5.91 -11.26 8.86
CA TRP A 29 -5.31 -11.84 7.65
C TRP A 29 -5.23 -13.36 7.70
N THR A 30 -5.52 -14.00 6.56
CA THR A 30 -5.27 -15.43 6.33
C THR A 30 -4.12 -15.59 5.34
N VAL A 31 -3.15 -16.46 5.68
CA VAL A 31 -2.02 -16.78 4.80
C VAL A 31 -2.23 -18.17 4.22
N GLU A 32 -2.30 -18.25 2.90
CA GLU A 32 -2.30 -19.49 2.16
C GLU A 32 -0.91 -19.71 1.54
N ASN A 33 -0.13 -20.59 2.17
CA ASN A 33 1.22 -20.87 1.74
C ASN A 33 1.26 -22.17 0.91
N GLN A 34 1.36 -22.00 -0.41
CA GLN A 34 1.53 -23.05 -1.40
C GLN A 34 2.98 -23.13 -1.91
N ALA A 35 3.87 -22.28 -1.41
CA ALA A 35 5.25 -22.20 -1.88
C ALA A 35 6.16 -23.22 -1.18
N ARG A 36 7.20 -23.68 -1.88
CA ARG A 36 8.14 -24.69 -1.37
C ARG A 36 9.59 -24.26 -1.44
N THR A 37 10.38 -24.76 -0.51
CA THR A 37 11.82 -24.62 -0.50
C THR A 37 12.44 -25.58 -1.52
N GLY A 38 13.16 -25.05 -2.49
CA GLY A 38 13.89 -25.80 -3.51
C GLY A 38 15.30 -26.17 -3.05
N ALA A 39 15.93 -27.12 -3.75
CA ALA A 39 17.35 -27.40 -3.55
C ALA A 39 18.22 -26.18 -3.92
N GLN A 40 19.48 -26.20 -3.46
CA GLN A 40 20.46 -25.17 -3.77
C GLN A 40 20.56 -24.93 -5.29
N GLY A 41 20.55 -23.67 -5.72
CA GLY A 41 20.65 -23.31 -7.14
C GLY A 41 19.45 -23.66 -8.01
N SER A 42 18.32 -24.06 -7.40
CA SER A 42 17.06 -24.27 -8.14
C SER A 42 16.44 -22.94 -8.61
N ILE A 43 15.36 -23.00 -9.39
CA ILE A 43 14.70 -21.81 -9.94
C ILE A 43 14.00 -21.03 -8.83
N TYR A 44 14.33 -19.75 -8.70
CA TYR A 44 13.57 -18.79 -7.91
C TYR A 44 12.31 -18.37 -8.69
N SER A 45 11.13 -18.69 -8.16
CA SER A 45 9.83 -18.40 -8.81
C SER A 45 8.77 -17.94 -7.81
N LEU A 46 9.20 -17.47 -6.64
CA LEU A 46 8.29 -17.05 -5.59
C LEU A 46 7.37 -15.92 -6.08
N LYS A 47 6.08 -16.05 -5.76
CA LYS A 47 5.07 -15.01 -5.97
C LYS A 47 4.26 -14.83 -4.70
N VAL A 48 4.02 -13.57 -4.36
CA VAL A 48 3.14 -13.17 -3.28
C VAL A 48 1.99 -12.39 -3.88
N GLU A 49 0.80 -12.96 -3.82
CA GLU A 49 -0.40 -12.39 -4.41
C GLU A 49 -1.43 -12.10 -3.33
N ARG A 50 -2.25 -11.07 -3.59
CA ARG A 50 -3.37 -10.69 -2.76
C ARG A 50 -4.57 -10.43 -3.66
N PRO A 51 -5.67 -11.18 -3.53
CA PRO A 51 -6.89 -10.89 -4.26
C PRO A 51 -7.41 -9.50 -3.90
N PHE A 52 -7.91 -8.78 -4.91
CA PHE A 52 -8.50 -7.46 -4.71
C PHE A 52 -9.67 -7.57 -3.72
N ASN A 53 -9.66 -6.75 -2.66
CA ASN A 53 -10.64 -6.73 -1.55
C ASN A 53 -10.62 -7.93 -0.57
N ALA A 54 -9.65 -8.84 -0.61
CA ALA A 54 -9.51 -9.88 0.42
C ALA A 54 -8.39 -9.52 1.42
N GLN A 55 -8.57 -9.90 2.68
CA GLN A 55 -7.49 -10.00 3.68
C GLN A 55 -6.86 -11.41 3.62
N GLN A 56 -6.54 -11.85 2.41
CA GLN A 56 -5.91 -13.14 2.15
C GLN A 56 -4.62 -12.90 1.37
N LEU A 57 -3.56 -13.57 1.79
CA LEU A 57 -2.26 -13.57 1.14
C LEU A 57 -2.00 -14.98 0.60
N THR A 58 -1.73 -15.11 -0.69
CA THR A 58 -1.33 -16.37 -1.30
C THR A 58 0.16 -16.30 -1.65
N ILE A 59 0.95 -17.19 -1.05
CA ILE A 59 2.38 -17.35 -1.35
C ILE A 59 2.52 -18.62 -2.18
N SER A 60 3.08 -18.51 -3.39
CA SER A 60 3.22 -19.65 -4.31
C SER A 60 4.59 -19.66 -4.99
N GLY A 61 4.93 -20.78 -5.63
CA GLY A 61 6.20 -20.96 -6.35
C GLY A 61 7.29 -21.63 -5.51
N GLN A 62 8.54 -21.35 -5.85
CA GLN A 62 9.71 -22.01 -5.27
C GLN A 62 10.82 -21.02 -4.92
N MET A 63 11.47 -21.23 -3.77
CA MET A 63 12.63 -20.46 -3.29
C MET A 63 13.77 -21.44 -2.98
N PRO A 64 14.94 -21.34 -3.63
CA PRO A 64 16.12 -22.15 -3.31
C PRO A 64 16.53 -22.03 -1.84
N GLN A 65 17.04 -23.10 -1.24
CA GLN A 65 17.46 -23.15 0.16
C GLN A 65 18.56 -22.11 0.50
N ASP A 66 19.39 -21.77 -0.48
CA ASP A 66 20.46 -20.78 -0.37
C ASP A 66 20.00 -19.33 -0.64
N SER A 67 18.71 -19.11 -0.84
CA SER A 67 18.17 -17.76 -1.01
C SER A 67 18.20 -17.00 0.31
N GLU A 68 18.51 -15.71 0.24
CA GLU A 68 18.33 -14.82 1.37
C GLU A 68 16.84 -14.63 1.69
N PRO A 69 16.47 -14.39 2.96
CA PRO A 69 15.11 -14.02 3.33
C PRO A 69 14.62 -12.78 2.58
N GLU A 70 13.39 -12.83 2.06
CA GLU A 70 12.76 -11.71 1.35
C GLU A 70 11.61 -11.12 2.17
N LEU A 71 11.43 -9.80 2.08
CA LEU A 71 10.28 -9.14 2.68
C LEU A 71 9.04 -9.33 1.79
N GLY A 72 8.03 -10.00 2.31
CA GLY A 72 6.72 -10.08 1.68
C GLY A 72 6.10 -8.68 1.63
N ALA A 73 5.77 -8.22 0.43
CA ALA A 73 5.12 -6.93 0.23
C ALA A 73 3.76 -7.14 -0.42
N THR A 74 2.72 -6.67 0.26
CA THR A 74 1.38 -6.61 -0.34
C THR A 74 0.78 -5.23 -0.14
N ALA A 75 -0.15 -4.86 -1.02
CA ALA A 75 -0.90 -3.63 -0.87
C ALA A 75 -1.82 -3.76 0.35
N VAL A 76 -1.80 -2.81 1.27
CA VAL A 76 -2.83 -2.65 2.31
C VAL A 76 -4.11 -2.16 1.65
N SER A 77 -5.25 -2.83 1.89
CA SER A 77 -6.55 -2.54 1.26
C SER A 77 -7.03 -1.12 1.51
N ASP A 78 -6.89 -0.67 2.76
CA ASP A 78 -7.27 0.66 3.23
C ASP A 78 -6.09 1.27 3.99
N PRO A 79 -5.21 2.00 3.30
CA PRO A 79 -4.04 2.62 3.91
C PRO A 79 -4.40 3.59 5.05
N SER A 80 -5.55 4.26 4.98
CA SER A 80 -5.99 5.24 5.98
C SER A 80 -6.43 4.55 7.27
N ALA A 81 -7.28 3.52 7.17
CA ALA A 81 -7.69 2.74 8.32
C ALA A 81 -6.49 2.03 8.98
N HIS A 82 -5.56 1.53 8.17
CA HIS A 82 -4.34 0.89 8.66
C HIS A 82 -3.44 1.87 9.42
N PHE A 83 -3.23 3.08 8.88
CA PHE A 83 -2.47 4.12 9.57
C PHE A 83 -3.10 4.47 10.92
N LEU A 84 -4.43 4.67 10.97
CA LEU A 84 -5.14 4.95 12.23
C LEU A 84 -4.99 3.83 13.25
N LYS A 85 -5.07 2.57 12.81
CA LYS A 85 -4.87 1.41 13.70
C LYS A 85 -3.49 1.45 14.35
N LEU A 86 -2.44 1.71 13.58
CA LEU A 86 -1.07 1.79 14.08
C LEU A 86 -0.87 3.00 15.00
N LEU A 87 -1.37 4.17 14.61
CA LEU A 87 -1.29 5.39 15.42
C LEU A 87 -1.98 5.22 16.77
N THR A 88 -3.21 4.68 16.77
CA THR A 88 -3.98 4.40 17.99
C THR A 88 -3.23 3.42 18.91
N ALA A 89 -2.63 2.37 18.35
CA ALA A 89 -1.84 1.41 19.12
C ALA A 89 -0.63 2.08 19.79
N GLU A 90 0.08 2.96 19.07
CA GLU A 90 1.23 3.70 19.61
C GLU A 90 0.80 4.68 20.70
N LEU A 91 -0.27 5.46 20.49
CA LEU A 91 -0.77 6.40 21.50
C LEU A 91 -1.14 5.69 22.81
N ILE A 92 -1.80 4.53 22.72
CA ILE A 92 -2.14 3.70 23.89
C ILE A 92 -0.87 3.19 24.59
N ALA A 93 0.15 2.76 23.83
CA ALA A 93 1.42 2.32 24.40
C ALA A 93 2.16 3.45 25.15
N GLN A 94 1.97 4.70 24.72
CA GLN A 94 2.46 5.90 25.42
C GLN A 94 1.56 6.36 26.58
N GLY A 95 0.51 5.59 26.92
CA GLY A 95 -0.40 5.85 28.04
C GLY A 95 -1.55 6.80 27.73
N ILE A 96 -1.80 7.13 26.46
CA ILE A 96 -2.91 7.99 26.03
C ILE A 96 -4.16 7.13 25.82
N GLN A 97 -5.21 7.39 26.61
CA GLN A 97 -6.48 6.69 26.48
C GLN A 97 -7.31 7.27 25.32
N ILE A 98 -7.97 6.40 24.57
CA ILE A 98 -8.83 6.74 23.44
C ILE A 98 -10.21 6.15 23.70
N ASP A 99 -11.16 7.02 24.05
CA ASP A 99 -12.50 6.60 24.51
C ASP A 99 -13.48 6.25 23.38
N SER A 100 -13.10 6.47 22.12
CA SER A 100 -13.99 6.30 20.97
C SER A 100 -13.28 5.75 19.74
N PRO A 101 -13.96 4.97 18.89
CA PRO A 101 -13.37 4.43 17.67
C PRO A 101 -12.90 5.55 16.74
N SER A 102 -11.63 5.51 16.35
CA SER A 102 -11.03 6.43 15.38
C SER A 102 -11.49 6.08 13.95
N SER A 103 -11.97 7.06 13.19
CA SER A 103 -12.31 6.90 11.77
C SER A 103 -11.61 7.97 10.94
N PRO A 104 -11.21 7.69 9.69
CA PRO A 104 -10.69 8.72 8.80
C PRO A 104 -11.79 9.77 8.53
N ILE A 105 -11.44 11.05 8.65
CA ILE A 105 -12.35 12.16 8.38
C ILE A 105 -11.78 12.96 7.21
N ASP A 106 -12.63 13.29 6.24
CA ASP A 106 -12.29 14.23 5.17
C ASP A 106 -12.15 15.64 5.77
N PRO A 107 -11.10 16.41 5.43
CA PRO A 107 -10.95 17.82 5.85
C PRO A 107 -12.22 18.67 5.66
N ALA A 108 -13.00 18.44 4.59
CA ALA A 108 -14.25 19.16 4.33
C ALA A 108 -15.37 18.83 5.33
N SER A 109 -15.26 17.72 6.06
CA SER A 109 -16.19 17.30 7.10
C SER A 109 -15.78 17.82 8.48
N GLN A 110 -14.53 18.24 8.67
CA GLN A 110 -14.01 18.71 9.96
C GLN A 110 -14.75 19.97 10.46
N GLU A 111 -15.02 20.92 9.56
CA GLU A 111 -15.77 22.15 9.88
C GLU A 111 -17.24 21.84 10.22
N LYS A 112 -17.86 20.91 9.49
CA LYS A 112 -19.25 20.50 9.73
C LYS A 112 -19.45 19.77 11.05
N LEU A 113 -18.41 19.09 11.54
CA LEU A 113 -18.43 18.32 12.78
C LEU A 113 -18.05 19.16 14.00
N GLY A 114 -17.69 20.44 13.82
CA GLY A 114 -17.30 21.33 14.92
C GLY A 114 -16.07 20.82 15.69
N LEU A 115 -15.19 20.07 15.03
CA LEU A 115 -14.01 19.51 15.67
C LEU A 115 -12.98 20.61 15.97
N PRO A 116 -12.24 20.50 17.10
CA PRO A 116 -11.19 21.45 17.43
C PRO A 116 -10.15 21.52 16.29
N THR A 117 -9.76 22.74 15.93
CA THR A 117 -8.84 23.03 14.81
C THR A 117 -7.40 23.27 15.27
N VAL A 118 -7.11 23.07 16.56
CA VAL A 118 -5.76 23.25 17.09
C VAL A 118 -4.87 22.12 16.59
N GLU A 119 -3.81 22.47 15.87
CA GLU A 119 -2.76 21.52 15.47
C GLU A 119 -1.94 21.12 16.70
N LEU A 120 -1.96 19.82 17.04
CA LEU A 120 -1.22 19.28 18.19
C LEU A 120 0.17 18.78 17.80
N ALA A 121 0.33 18.31 16.56
CA ALA A 121 1.58 17.76 16.05
C ALA A 121 1.58 17.78 14.52
N THR A 122 2.78 17.91 13.95
CA THR A 122 3.01 17.84 12.51
C THR A 122 4.25 16.99 12.22
N VAL A 123 4.23 16.30 11.08
CA VAL A 123 5.36 15.50 10.58
C VAL A 123 5.66 15.95 9.16
N SER A 124 6.90 16.38 8.94
CA SER A 124 7.38 16.76 7.60
C SER A 124 8.03 15.56 6.91
N SER A 125 7.75 15.39 5.62
CA SER A 125 8.40 14.37 4.80
C SER A 125 9.86 14.75 4.48
N PRO A 126 10.66 13.79 4.00
CA PRO A 126 11.90 14.09 3.28
C PRO A 126 11.67 15.04 2.09
N THR A 127 12.76 15.59 1.57
CA THR A 127 12.72 16.50 0.43
C THR A 127 12.26 15.79 -0.85
N ILE A 128 11.73 16.53 -1.82
CA ILE A 128 11.36 15.97 -3.13
C ILE A 128 12.56 15.32 -3.81
N ALA A 129 13.76 15.90 -3.68
CA ALA A 129 14.98 15.35 -4.26
C ALA A 129 15.29 13.94 -3.72
N GLU A 130 15.11 13.74 -2.41
CA GLU A 130 15.28 12.43 -1.77
C GLU A 130 14.20 11.44 -2.21
N LEU A 131 12.94 11.86 -2.24
CA LEU A 131 11.83 11.02 -2.69
C LEU A 131 11.98 10.57 -4.15
N VAL A 132 12.44 11.45 -5.03
CA VAL A 132 12.75 11.13 -6.44
C VAL A 132 13.93 10.18 -6.53
N ARG A 133 14.96 10.35 -5.69
CA ARG A 133 16.09 9.43 -5.64
C ARG A 133 15.62 8.03 -5.25
N THR A 134 14.85 7.88 -4.17
CA THR A 134 14.24 6.61 -3.75
C THR A 134 13.38 6.01 -4.85
N THR A 135 12.53 6.82 -5.48
CA THR A 135 11.65 6.37 -6.58
C THR A 135 12.44 5.73 -7.71
N ASN A 136 13.52 6.39 -8.17
CA ASN A 136 14.28 5.94 -9.34
C ASN A 136 15.34 4.88 -9.01
N LYS A 137 15.98 4.94 -7.83
CA LYS A 137 17.01 3.99 -7.43
C LYS A 137 16.42 2.65 -7.03
N ASP A 138 15.28 2.67 -6.36
CA ASP A 138 14.62 1.45 -5.87
C ASP A 138 13.47 1.02 -6.80
N SER A 139 13.29 1.73 -7.93
CA SER A 139 12.19 1.53 -8.89
C SER A 139 10.81 1.46 -8.20
N ASN A 140 10.59 2.32 -7.20
CA ASN A 140 9.43 2.27 -6.31
C ASN A 140 8.18 2.89 -6.96
N ASN A 141 7.36 2.05 -7.58
CA ASN A 141 6.15 2.46 -8.30
C ASN A 141 5.13 3.21 -7.43
N LEU A 142 5.02 2.87 -6.14
CA LEU A 142 4.09 3.59 -5.25
C LEU A 142 4.52 5.05 -5.10
N TYR A 143 5.81 5.31 -4.94
CA TYR A 143 6.31 6.67 -4.82
C TYR A 143 6.10 7.44 -6.13
N ALA A 144 6.34 6.80 -7.28
CA ALA A 144 6.08 7.39 -8.59
C ALA A 144 4.61 7.82 -8.74
N GLU A 145 3.66 6.95 -8.37
CA GLU A 145 2.23 7.25 -8.45
C GLU A 145 1.81 8.37 -7.49
N LEU A 146 2.28 8.35 -6.24
CA LEU A 146 1.95 9.39 -5.25
C LEU A 146 2.52 10.75 -5.65
N LEU A 147 3.75 10.79 -6.16
CA LEU A 147 4.35 12.02 -6.70
C LEU A 147 3.56 12.55 -7.90
N LEU A 148 3.12 11.68 -8.82
CA LEU A 148 2.28 12.06 -9.95
C LEU A 148 0.93 12.63 -9.51
N ARG A 149 0.24 11.98 -8.56
CA ARG A 149 -1.03 12.47 -8.01
C ARG A 149 -0.85 13.83 -7.36
N GLN A 150 0.24 14.04 -6.62
CA GLN A 150 0.55 15.32 -5.98
C GLN A 150 0.81 16.44 -7.00
N LEU A 151 1.50 16.13 -8.10
CA LEU A 151 1.67 17.07 -9.21
C LEU A 151 0.33 17.43 -9.86
N GLY A 152 -0.55 16.44 -10.08
CA GLY A 152 -1.90 16.65 -10.61
C GLY A 152 -2.78 17.50 -9.69
N TRP A 153 -2.68 17.32 -8.37
CA TRP A 153 -3.38 18.14 -7.39
C TRP A 153 -2.92 19.60 -7.41
N ARG A 154 -1.60 19.84 -7.48
CA ARG A 154 -1.02 21.20 -7.52
C ARG A 154 -1.23 21.90 -8.85
N SER A 155 -1.35 21.15 -9.93
CA SER A 155 -1.57 21.66 -11.28
C SER A 155 -2.90 21.15 -11.84
N PRO A 156 -4.06 21.64 -11.35
CA PRO A 156 -5.35 21.26 -11.89
C PRO A 156 -5.47 21.85 -13.30
N GLN A 157 -4.93 21.16 -14.30
CA GLN A 157 -5.16 21.51 -15.69
C GLN A 157 -6.66 21.34 -15.94
N LYS A 158 -7.37 22.45 -16.17
CA LYS A 158 -8.69 22.42 -16.82
C LYS A 158 -8.47 21.78 -18.19
N ILE A 159 -8.70 20.48 -18.31
CA ILE A 159 -8.79 19.81 -19.60
C ILE A 159 -10.05 20.36 -20.29
N ARG A 160 -9.95 21.55 -20.89
CA ARG A 160 -10.90 22.00 -21.91
C ARG A 160 -10.66 21.10 -23.12
N ARG A 161 -11.37 19.98 -23.21
CA ARG A 161 -11.53 19.27 -24.48
C ARG A 161 -12.27 20.22 -25.43
N LYS A 162 -11.55 21.10 -26.13
CA LYS A 162 -12.09 21.75 -27.32
C LYS A 162 -12.20 20.65 -28.38
N MET A 163 -13.39 20.07 -28.52
CA MET A 163 -13.69 19.25 -29.69
C MET A 163 -13.49 20.11 -30.95
N PRO A 164 -12.71 19.67 -31.94
CA PRO A 164 -12.57 20.40 -33.20
C PRO A 164 -13.94 20.49 -33.90
N LYS A 165 -14.27 21.69 -34.41
CA LYS A 165 -15.57 22.01 -35.05
C LYS A 165 -15.98 21.09 -36.21
N ARG A 166 -15.08 20.26 -36.74
CA ARG A 166 -15.34 19.36 -37.88
C ARG A 166 -16.17 18.11 -37.53
N MET A 167 -16.43 17.82 -36.25
CA MET A 167 -17.22 16.64 -35.84
C MET A 167 -18.67 16.93 -35.41
N GLN A 168 -19.14 18.18 -35.46
CA GLN A 168 -20.53 18.52 -35.09
C GLN A 168 -21.53 18.39 -36.26
N ALA A 169 -21.07 18.23 -37.50
CA ALA A 169 -21.92 18.35 -38.69
C ALA A 169 -22.45 17.02 -39.28
N LYS A 170 -22.38 15.89 -38.56
CA LYS A 170 -22.76 14.59 -39.14
C LYS A 170 -23.85 13.78 -38.41
N TRP A 171 -24.51 14.35 -37.41
CA TRP A 171 -25.53 13.62 -36.62
C TRP A 171 -26.96 14.20 -36.69
N VAL A 172 -27.26 15.06 -37.66
CA VAL A 172 -28.64 15.50 -37.92
C VAL A 172 -28.98 15.28 -39.39
N SER A 173 -29.37 14.05 -39.74
CA SER A 173 -30.42 13.76 -40.72
C SER A 173 -30.46 12.24 -40.96
N ARG A 174 -31.43 11.56 -40.35
CA ARG A 174 -32.06 10.31 -40.81
C ARG A 174 -33.22 10.04 -39.87
N SER A 175 -34.31 10.77 -40.10
CA SER A 175 -35.67 10.28 -39.88
C SER A 175 -36.04 9.35 -41.03
#